data_AF-A0A554GHP4-F1
#
_entry.id   AF-A0A554GHP4-F1
#
_cell.length_a   1.000
_cell.length_b   1.000
_cell.length_c   1.000
_cell.angle_alpha   90.00
_cell.angle_beta   90.00
_cell.angle_gamma   90.00
#
_symmetry.space_group_name_H-M   'P 1'
#
loop_
_entity.id
_entity.type
_entity.pdbx_description
1 polymer ?
#
loop_
_entity_poly.entity_id
_entity_poly.type
_entity_poly.pdbx_seq_one_letter_code
_entity_poly.pdbx_strand_id
1 'polypeptide(L)'
;MNNRIPKGDGPFIDSYSIGFQLYRPDELNWKSRTIAGVSWNGLEQEAIFFNADGLALPLRPNPWNVPEWIRKHAIRREFASVHGTGHFAMKEGRRRALRTVGLNDWVTYWLVDQSGGFANESKFWQDYVATDLATEQANSEKLHSEMRLQDDRATYIEQSIAERRDYLTVMHRRRCNEDRKILAWLKGEVPAPLF
;
A
#
# COMPACT_ATOMS: atom_id res chain seq x y z
N MET A 1 -12.09 12.76 -21.34
CA MET A 1 -12.74 13.06 -20.05
C MET A 1 -11.66 13.05 -18.97
N ASN A 2 -11.29 14.23 -18.46
CA ASN A 2 -10.26 14.38 -17.44
C ASN A 2 -10.85 14.10 -16.06
N ASN A 3 -10.75 12.86 -15.57
CA ASN A 3 -11.06 12.53 -14.18
C ASN A 3 -9.92 12.99 -13.26
N ARG A 4 -9.83 14.31 -13.04
CA ARG A 4 -9.13 14.83 -11.87
C ARG A 4 -10.13 14.83 -10.72
N ILE A 5 -10.07 13.80 -9.89
CA ILE A 5 -10.73 13.80 -8.57
C ILE A 5 -10.25 15.07 -7.84
N PRO A 6 -11.15 15.93 -7.32
CA PRO A 6 -10.75 17.12 -6.58
C PRO A 6 -9.84 16.71 -5.41
N LYS A 7 -8.76 17.47 -5.20
CA LYS A 7 -7.74 17.25 -4.15
C LYS A 7 -8.29 17.27 -2.69
N GLY A 8 -9.61 17.26 -2.47
CA GLY A 8 -10.28 17.36 -1.17
C GLY A 8 -11.30 16.27 -0.84
N ASP A 9 -11.63 15.33 -1.73
CA ASP A 9 -12.75 14.38 -1.50
C ASP A 9 -12.33 13.06 -0.85
N GLY A 10 -11.04 12.84 -0.60
CA GLY A 10 -10.52 11.63 0.04
C GLY A 10 -10.57 11.67 1.57
N PRO A 11 -10.43 10.52 2.26
CA PRO A 11 -10.33 10.44 3.73
C PRO A 11 -9.03 11.07 4.28
N PHE A 12 -8.05 11.33 3.43
CA PHE A 12 -6.80 11.97 3.79
C PHE A 12 -6.15 12.65 2.59
N ILE A 13 -5.15 13.49 2.87
CA ILE A 13 -4.30 14.14 1.87
C ILE A 13 -2.88 13.59 2.03
N ASP A 14 -2.41 12.90 0.98
CA ASP A 14 -1.00 12.54 0.81
C ASP A 14 -0.23 13.77 0.31
N SER A 15 0.34 14.52 1.25
CA SER A 15 1.03 15.78 0.93
C SER A 15 2.38 15.56 0.23
N TYR A 16 2.90 14.32 0.25
CA TYR A 16 4.18 13.94 -0.33
C TYR A 16 4.02 13.16 -1.64
N SER A 17 2.79 12.89 -2.08
CA SER A 17 2.48 12.15 -3.31
C SER A 17 3.18 10.78 -3.39
N ILE A 18 3.30 10.10 -2.25
CA ILE A 18 3.90 8.76 -2.12
C ILE A 18 3.00 7.68 -2.74
N GLY A 19 1.69 7.94 -2.77
CA GLY A 19 0.68 7.01 -3.24
C GLY A 19 0.21 6.06 -2.14
N PHE A 20 0.01 6.57 -0.92
CA PHE A 20 -0.56 5.76 0.15
C PHE A 20 -1.99 5.32 -0.19
N GLN A 21 -2.29 4.04 -0.01
CA GLN A 21 -3.60 3.48 -0.36
C GLN A 21 -3.95 2.27 0.52
N LEU A 22 -5.23 1.90 0.51
CA LEU A 22 -5.67 0.62 1.10
C LEU A 22 -5.11 -0.56 0.31
N TYR A 23 -5.05 -1.71 0.99
CA TYR A 23 -4.80 -2.98 0.34
C TYR A 23 -5.89 -3.29 -0.71
N ARG A 24 -5.47 -3.75 -1.89
CA ARG A 24 -6.36 -4.14 -2.99
C ARG A 24 -6.02 -5.56 -3.43
N PRO A 25 -6.87 -6.58 -3.18
CA PRO A 25 -6.56 -7.98 -3.47
C PRO A 25 -6.17 -8.25 -4.93
N ASP A 26 -6.71 -7.48 -5.87
CA ASP A 26 -6.49 -7.66 -7.31
C ASP A 26 -5.31 -6.84 -7.86
N GLU A 27 -4.53 -6.17 -7.00
CA GLU A 27 -3.38 -5.35 -7.39
C GLU A 27 -2.11 -5.73 -6.63
N LEU A 28 -0.95 -5.32 -7.15
CA LEU A 28 0.32 -5.41 -6.43
C LEU A 28 0.38 -4.39 -5.29
N ASN A 29 0.24 -4.88 -4.06
CA ASN A 29 0.36 -4.06 -2.85
C ASN A 29 1.82 -3.96 -2.39
N TRP A 30 2.24 -2.75 -2.00
CA TRP A 30 3.60 -2.46 -1.53
C TRP A 30 3.56 -2.05 -0.07
N LYS A 31 4.17 -2.86 0.80
CA LYS A 31 3.95 -2.80 2.26
C LYS A 31 4.12 -1.41 2.86
N SER A 32 5.17 -0.67 2.48
CA SER A 32 5.48 0.61 3.14
C SER A 32 4.46 1.70 2.85
N ARG A 33 3.74 1.60 1.72
CA ARG A 33 2.71 2.58 1.29
C ARG A 33 1.28 2.06 1.42
N THR A 34 1.10 0.81 1.83
CA THR A 34 -0.24 0.28 2.11
C THR A 34 -0.68 0.65 3.53
N ILE A 35 -1.86 1.26 3.64
CA ILE A 35 -2.47 1.64 4.91
C ILE A 35 -3.09 0.39 5.54
N ALA A 36 -2.66 0.04 6.75
CA ALA A 36 -3.19 -1.07 7.55
C ALA A 36 -4.26 -0.64 8.53
N GLY A 37 -4.21 0.60 8.99
CA GLY A 37 -5.20 1.10 9.90
C GLY A 37 -5.11 2.58 10.19
N VAL A 38 -6.02 3.02 11.05
CA VAL A 38 -6.10 4.39 11.53
C VAL A 38 -6.48 4.41 13.01
N SER A 39 -5.73 5.14 13.82
CA SER A 39 -6.17 5.54 15.16
C SER A 39 -6.90 6.85 15.05
N TRP A 40 -8.14 6.91 15.50
CA TRP A 40 -9.03 8.06 15.30
C TRP A 40 -9.54 8.59 16.64
N ASN A 41 -9.42 9.91 16.83
CA ASN A 41 -10.11 10.66 17.87
C ASN A 41 -11.20 11.52 17.21
N GLY A 42 -12.46 11.14 17.44
CA GLY A 42 -13.61 11.82 16.84
C GLY A 42 -13.89 13.21 17.41
N LEU A 43 -13.46 13.47 18.66
CA LEU A 43 -13.67 14.77 19.32
C LEU A 43 -12.65 15.80 18.83
N GLU A 44 -11.37 15.45 18.82
CA GLU A 44 -10.28 16.32 18.37
C GLU A 44 -10.10 16.30 16.85
N GLN A 45 -10.84 15.43 16.14
CA GLN A 45 -10.74 15.21 14.69
C GLN A 45 -9.33 14.81 14.23
N GLU A 46 -8.60 14.11 15.10
CA GLU A 46 -7.24 13.67 14.84
C GLU A 46 -7.18 12.21 14.36
N ALA A 47 -6.30 11.95 13.40
CA ALA A 47 -6.05 10.61 12.90
C ALA A 47 -4.55 10.30 12.83
N ILE A 48 -4.20 9.07 13.17
CA ILE A 48 -2.87 8.49 12.92
C ILE A 48 -3.07 7.26 12.04
N PHE A 49 -2.82 7.43 10.75
CA PHE A 49 -2.77 6.33 9.80
C PHE A 49 -1.46 5.57 9.97
N PHE A 50 -1.49 4.25 9.80
CA PHE A 50 -0.29 3.42 9.91
C PHE A 50 -0.27 2.30 8.87
N ASN A 51 0.93 1.85 8.49
CA ASN A 51 1.12 0.72 7.59
C ASN A 51 1.18 -0.62 8.34
N ALA A 52 1.38 -1.72 7.60
CA ALA A 52 1.43 -3.07 8.19
C ALA A 52 2.61 -3.30 9.16
N ASP A 53 3.67 -2.49 9.10
CA ASP A 53 4.76 -2.51 10.08
C ASP A 53 4.45 -1.65 11.32
N GLY A 54 3.26 -1.05 11.39
CA GLY A 54 2.83 -0.19 12.49
C GLY A 54 3.50 1.19 12.48
N LEU A 55 4.12 1.61 11.38
CA LEU A 55 4.72 2.93 11.24
C LEU A 55 3.65 3.96 10.86
N ALA A 56 3.65 5.11 11.54
CA ALA A 56 2.76 6.21 11.27
C ALA A 56 3.05 6.81 9.88
N LEU A 57 1.99 7.07 9.12
CA LEU A 57 2.07 7.62 7.78
C LEU A 57 1.86 9.14 7.83
N PRO A 58 2.60 9.92 7.02
CA PRO A 58 2.52 11.38 6.99
C PRO A 58 1.29 11.87 6.18
N LEU A 59 0.11 11.39 6.57
CA LEU A 59 -1.17 11.69 5.96
C LEU A 59 -1.91 12.73 6.79
N ARG A 60 -2.45 13.76 6.14
CA ARG A 60 -3.35 14.72 6.80
C ARG A 60 -4.78 14.19 6.73
N PRO A 61 -5.49 13.97 7.86
CA PRO A 61 -6.86 13.48 7.81
C PRO A 61 -7.81 14.50 7.18
N ASN A 62 -8.84 13.98 6.51
CA ASN A 62 -10.04 14.74 6.21
C ASN A 62 -11.14 14.32 7.20
N PRO A 63 -11.42 15.12 8.23
CA PRO A 63 -12.24 14.68 9.36
C PRO A 63 -13.70 14.40 8.98
N TRP A 64 -14.16 14.93 7.85
CA TRP A 64 -15.51 14.69 7.34
C TRP A 64 -15.65 13.34 6.63
N ASN A 65 -14.55 12.83 6.05
CA ASN A 65 -14.57 11.62 5.22
C ASN A 65 -13.94 10.40 5.92
N VAL A 66 -13.09 10.61 6.93
CA VAL A 66 -12.52 9.52 7.74
C VAL A 66 -13.60 8.63 8.37
N PRO A 67 -14.67 9.15 9.00
CA PRO A 67 -15.68 8.29 9.63
C PRO A 67 -16.40 7.36 8.64
N GLU A 68 -16.77 7.88 7.46
CA GLU A 68 -17.40 7.08 6.41
C GLU A 68 -16.44 6.01 5.89
N TRP A 69 -15.18 6.39 5.68
CA TRP A 69 -14.14 5.50 5.20
C TRP A 69 -13.83 4.38 6.19
N ILE A 70 -13.75 4.68 7.49
CA ILE A 70 -13.63 3.69 8.56
C ILE A 70 -14.83 2.74 8.51
N ARG A 71 -16.06 3.25 8.45
CA ARG A 71 -17.27 2.42 8.42
C ARG A 71 -17.25 1.42 7.26
N LYS A 72 -16.78 1.85 6.09
CA LYS A 72 -16.74 1.02 4.88
C LYS A 72 -15.65 -0.06 4.92
N HIS A 73 -14.52 0.20 5.58
CA HIS A 73 -13.32 -0.63 5.41
C HIS A 73 -12.81 -1.29 6.70
N ALA A 74 -13.29 -0.91 7.88
CA ALA A 74 -12.82 -1.46 9.13
C ALA A 74 -13.26 -2.92 9.32
N ILE A 75 -12.29 -3.79 9.60
CA ILE A 75 -12.50 -5.21 9.89
C ILE A 75 -12.31 -5.55 11.37
N ARG A 76 -11.57 -4.70 12.11
CA ARG A 76 -11.34 -4.83 13.55
C ARG A 76 -11.23 -3.45 14.18
N ARG A 77 -11.67 -3.33 15.44
CA ARG A 77 -11.56 -2.11 16.24
C ARG A 77 -11.01 -2.40 17.63
N GLU A 78 -10.25 -1.47 18.17
CA GLU A 78 -9.67 -1.52 19.50
C GLU A 78 -9.93 -0.18 20.19
N PHE A 79 -10.61 -0.21 21.33
CA PHE A 79 -10.96 0.99 22.09
C PHE A 79 -9.82 1.39 23.00
N ALA A 80 -9.73 2.69 23.30
CA ALA A 80 -8.69 3.26 24.13
C ALA A 80 -7.29 2.84 23.66
N SER A 81 -7.04 2.95 22.36
CA SER A 81 -5.77 2.56 21.77
C SER A 81 -5.31 3.51 20.66
N VAL A 82 -3.99 3.72 20.61
CA VAL A 82 -3.33 4.51 19.57
C VAL A 82 -2.15 3.72 19.01
N HIS A 83 -2.28 3.34 17.73
CA HIS A 83 -1.24 2.73 16.91
C HIS A 83 -0.51 3.77 16.05
N GLY A 84 0.64 3.37 15.50
CA GLY A 84 1.54 4.23 14.75
C GLY A 84 2.79 4.58 15.56
N THR A 85 3.94 4.19 15.05
CA THR A 85 5.27 4.46 15.60
C THR A 85 6.17 5.11 14.54
N GLY A 86 7.41 5.43 14.89
CA GLY A 86 8.37 6.04 13.95
C GLY A 86 8.28 7.57 13.89
N HIS A 87 8.82 8.13 12.81
CA HIS A 87 9.14 9.56 12.70
C HIS A 87 7.91 10.47 12.76
N PHE A 88 6.80 10.01 12.18
CA PHE A 88 5.53 10.73 12.07
C PHE A 88 4.52 10.41 13.17
N ALA A 89 4.90 9.58 14.14
CA ALA A 89 4.00 9.21 15.22
C ALA A 89 3.76 10.38 16.18
N MET A 90 2.68 10.24 16.97
CA MET A 90 2.44 11.07 18.13
C MET A 90 3.68 11.13 19.02
N LYS A 91 4.09 12.36 19.40
CA LYS A 91 5.25 12.56 20.25
C LYS A 91 5.07 11.90 21.61
N GLU A 92 6.15 11.33 22.15
CA GLU A 92 6.10 10.51 23.37
C GLU A 92 5.58 11.28 24.60
N GLY A 93 5.85 12.59 24.69
CA GLY A 93 5.27 13.44 25.74
C GLY A 93 3.74 13.47 25.69
N ARG A 94 3.17 13.66 24.50
CA ARG A 94 1.71 13.63 24.28
C ARG A 94 1.13 12.24 24.52
N ARG A 95 1.79 11.20 24.03
CA ARG A 95 1.37 9.80 24.25
C ARG A 95 1.29 9.46 25.73
N ARG A 96 2.27 9.89 26.55
CA ARG A 96 2.25 9.72 28.00
C ARG A 96 1.08 10.48 28.66
N ALA A 97 0.80 11.71 28.22
CA ALA A 97 -0.32 12.49 28.73
C ALA A 97 -1.70 11.86 28.43
N LEU A 98 -1.85 11.15 27.29
CA LEU A 98 -3.09 10.46 26.96
C LEU A 98 -3.40 9.28 27.89
N ARG A 99 -2.38 8.55 28.36
CA ARG A 99 -2.55 7.33 29.18
C ARG A 99 -3.27 7.59 30.52
N THR A 100 -3.33 8.84 30.96
CA THR A 100 -3.95 9.21 32.23
C THR A 100 -5.45 9.53 32.12
N VAL A 101 -5.95 10.10 31.02
CA VAL A 101 -7.37 10.51 30.89
C VAL A 101 -7.87 10.48 29.44
N GLY A 102 -7.07 10.95 28.47
CA GLY A 102 -7.52 11.19 27.10
C GLY A 102 -7.56 9.97 26.17
N LEU A 103 -7.11 8.80 26.62
CA LEU A 103 -7.05 7.61 25.76
C LEU A 103 -8.44 7.09 25.37
N ASN A 104 -9.45 7.31 26.22
CA ASN A 104 -10.82 6.83 26.00
C ASN A 104 -11.48 7.40 24.72
N ASP A 105 -10.99 8.55 24.24
CA ASP A 105 -11.50 9.20 23.03
C ASP A 105 -10.90 8.62 21.74
N TRP A 106 -9.90 7.74 21.87
CA TRP A 106 -9.20 7.12 20.74
C TRP A 106 -9.69 5.70 20.48
N VAL A 107 -9.92 5.40 19.20
CA VAL A 107 -10.20 4.03 18.72
C VAL A 107 -9.27 3.73 17.56
N THR A 108 -8.56 2.60 17.62
CA THR A 108 -7.80 2.08 16.48
C THR A 108 -8.70 1.19 15.63
N TYR A 109 -8.74 1.45 14.33
CA TYR A 109 -9.42 0.62 13.33
C TYR A 109 -8.39 -0.02 12.40
N TRP A 110 -8.45 -1.34 12.26
CA TRP A 110 -7.70 -2.08 11.25
C TRP A 110 -8.56 -2.20 10.00
N LEU A 111 -7.97 -1.89 8.85
CA LEU A 111 -8.66 -1.66 7.60
C LEU A 111 -8.26 -2.71 6.58
N VAL A 112 -9.28 -3.33 5.97
CA VAL A 112 -9.18 -4.39 4.95
C VAL A 112 -8.31 -5.59 5.36
N ASP A 113 -8.60 -6.76 4.80
CA ASP A 113 -7.71 -7.89 4.99
C ASP A 113 -6.44 -7.70 4.14
N GLN A 114 -5.28 -7.96 4.74
CA GLN A 114 -3.94 -7.86 4.10
C GLN A 114 -3.21 -9.20 4.12
N SER A 115 -3.93 -10.29 4.41
CA SER A 115 -3.41 -11.66 4.44
C SER A 115 -2.87 -12.15 3.09
N GLY A 116 -3.24 -11.49 1.99
CA GLY A 116 -2.77 -11.81 0.65
C GLY A 116 -1.27 -11.55 0.41
N GLY A 117 -0.58 -10.84 1.30
CA GLY A 117 0.86 -10.57 1.19
C GLY A 117 1.21 -9.36 0.31
N PHE A 118 2.50 -9.04 0.24
CA PHE A 118 3.00 -7.83 -0.42
C PHE A 118 4.05 -8.11 -1.49
N ALA A 119 4.11 -7.27 -2.53
CA ALA A 119 5.05 -7.39 -3.65
C ALA A 119 6.53 -7.34 -3.25
N ASN A 120 6.86 -6.78 -2.09
CA ASN A 120 8.21 -6.76 -1.54
C ASN A 120 8.57 -8.03 -0.73
N GLU A 121 7.62 -8.93 -0.51
CA GLU A 121 7.84 -10.23 0.15
C GLU A 121 8.23 -11.27 -0.89
N SER A 122 9.34 -11.98 -0.63
CA SER A 122 9.95 -12.85 -1.64
C SER A 122 9.02 -13.98 -2.09
N LYS A 123 8.29 -14.60 -1.14
CA LYS A 123 7.34 -15.67 -1.45
C LYS A 123 6.18 -15.18 -2.33
N PHE A 124 5.53 -14.09 -1.92
CA PHE A 124 4.44 -13.49 -2.69
C PHE A 124 4.88 -13.12 -4.10
N TRP A 125 6.05 -12.49 -4.24
CA TRP A 125 6.57 -12.10 -5.54
C TRP A 125 6.86 -13.30 -6.45
N GLN A 126 7.44 -14.37 -5.92
CA GLN A 126 7.67 -15.61 -6.69
C GLN A 126 6.36 -16.22 -7.20
N ASP A 127 5.35 -16.31 -6.33
CA ASP A 127 4.04 -16.85 -6.68
C ASP A 127 3.32 -15.98 -7.73
N TYR A 128 3.42 -14.65 -7.60
CA TYR A 128 2.92 -13.69 -8.58
C TYR A 128 3.59 -13.86 -9.95
N VAL A 129 4.92 -13.90 -10.00
CA VAL A 129 5.68 -14.05 -11.25
C VAL A 129 5.35 -15.38 -11.93
N ALA A 130 5.25 -16.48 -11.18
CA ALA A 130 4.87 -17.77 -11.74
C ALA A 130 3.50 -17.74 -12.43
N THR A 131 2.52 -17.10 -11.77
CA THR A 131 1.15 -16.95 -12.31
C THR A 131 1.11 -16.04 -13.54
N ASP A 132 1.84 -14.93 -13.50
CA ASP A 132 1.92 -13.97 -14.60
C ASP A 132 2.58 -14.59 -15.84
N LEU A 133 3.69 -15.33 -15.67
CA LEU A 133 4.37 -16.00 -16.78
C LEU A 133 3.55 -17.17 -17.36
N ALA A 134 2.79 -17.90 -16.53
CA ALA A 134 1.87 -18.92 -17.03
C ALA A 134 0.73 -18.31 -17.86
N THR A 135 0.25 -17.13 -17.45
CA THR A 135 -0.77 -16.37 -18.19
C THR A 135 -0.23 -15.85 -19.52
N GLU A 136 0.99 -15.30 -19.51
CA GLU A 136 1.69 -14.84 -20.71
C GLU A 136 1.89 -15.99 -21.69
N GLN A 137 2.33 -17.16 -21.22
CA GLN A 137 2.47 -18.35 -22.04
C GLN A 137 1.14 -18.71 -22.73
N ALA A 138 0.04 -18.81 -21.97
CA ALA A 138 -1.27 -19.17 -22.52
C ALA A 138 -1.78 -18.12 -23.54
N ASN A 139 -1.55 -16.84 -23.27
CA ASN A 139 -1.94 -15.76 -24.17
C ASN A 139 -1.11 -15.78 -25.47
N SER A 140 0.20 -16.00 -25.37
CA SER A 140 1.09 -16.09 -26.53
C SER A 140 0.81 -17.32 -27.39
N GLU A 141 0.49 -18.47 -26.77
CA GLU A 141 0.02 -19.66 -27.47
C GLU A 141 -1.27 -19.40 -28.26
N LYS A 142 -2.23 -18.73 -27.63
CA LYS A 142 -3.50 -18.36 -28.25
C LYS A 142 -3.28 -17.37 -29.39
N LEU A 143 -2.52 -16.30 -29.16
CA LEU A 143 -2.26 -15.24 -30.14
C LEU A 143 -1.53 -15.79 -31.37
N HIS A 144 -0.51 -16.64 -31.17
CA HIS A 144 0.22 -17.28 -32.27
C HIS A 144 -0.71 -18.08 -33.17
N SER A 145 -1.61 -18.86 -32.55
CA SER A 145 -2.60 -19.69 -33.26
C SER A 145 -3.65 -18.86 -34.00
N GLU A 146 -4.21 -17.83 -33.35
CA GLU A 146 -5.27 -16.98 -33.89
C GLU A 146 -4.76 -16.09 -35.04
N MET A 147 -3.54 -15.56 -34.92
CA MET A 147 -2.92 -14.71 -35.95
C MET A 147 -2.23 -15.50 -37.06
N ARG A 148 -2.13 -16.83 -36.93
CA ARG A 148 -1.42 -17.71 -37.87
C ARG A 148 0.00 -17.22 -38.16
N LEU A 149 0.70 -16.85 -37.09
CA LEU A 149 2.09 -16.39 -37.18
C LEU A 149 2.94 -17.48 -37.86
N GLN A 150 3.84 -17.06 -38.74
CA GLN A 150 4.69 -17.98 -39.52
C GLN A 150 5.98 -18.35 -38.78
N ASP A 151 6.31 -17.63 -37.72
CA ASP A 151 7.46 -17.92 -36.87
C ASP A 151 7.25 -19.22 -36.08
N ASP A 152 8.35 -19.86 -35.71
CA ASP A 152 8.31 -21.06 -34.87
C ASP A 152 7.59 -20.77 -33.54
N ARG A 153 6.57 -21.57 -33.23
CA ARG A 153 5.71 -21.37 -32.06
C ARG A 153 6.49 -21.41 -30.75
N ALA A 154 7.40 -22.37 -30.60
CA ALA A 154 8.15 -22.54 -29.36
C ALA A 154 9.07 -21.33 -29.12
N THR A 155 9.78 -20.91 -30.17
CA THR A 155 10.67 -19.74 -30.14
C THR A 155 9.90 -18.45 -29.82
N TYR A 156 8.73 -18.24 -30.44
CA TYR A 156 7.88 -17.07 -30.19
C TYR A 156 7.43 -16.98 -28.72
N ILE A 157 6.96 -18.09 -28.16
CA ILE A 157 6.51 -18.16 -26.77
C ILE A 157 7.69 -17.95 -25.81
N GLU A 158 8.84 -18.56 -26.08
CA GLU A 158 10.04 -18.40 -25.24
C GLU A 158 10.48 -16.93 -25.20
N GLN A 159 10.48 -16.24 -26.34
CA GLN A 159 10.81 -14.82 -26.41
C GLN A 159 9.82 -13.96 -25.61
N SER A 160 8.51 -14.18 -25.77
CA SER A 160 7.49 -13.44 -25.01
C SER A 160 7.64 -13.64 -23.50
N ILE A 161 7.88 -14.88 -23.05
CA ILE A 161 8.14 -15.17 -21.63
C ILE A 161 9.41 -14.49 -21.13
N ALA A 162 10.49 -14.50 -21.93
CA ALA A 162 11.75 -13.87 -21.58
C ALA A 162 11.60 -12.34 -21.43
N GLU A 163 10.95 -11.69 -22.41
CA GLU A 163 10.66 -10.25 -22.37
C GLU A 163 9.78 -9.89 -21.16
N ARG A 164 8.76 -10.70 -20.88
CA ARG A 164 7.89 -10.48 -19.72
C ARG A 164 8.64 -10.62 -18.40
N ARG A 165 9.51 -11.63 -18.28
CA ARG A 165 10.35 -11.84 -17.09
C ARG A 165 11.31 -10.67 -16.86
N ASP A 166 11.93 -10.17 -17.91
CA ASP A 166 12.85 -9.02 -17.82
C ASP A 166 12.11 -7.77 -17.38
N TYR A 167 10.93 -7.50 -17.97
CA TYR A 167 10.06 -6.41 -17.56
C TYR A 167 9.71 -6.48 -16.06
N LEU A 168 9.24 -7.64 -15.59
CA LEU A 168 8.86 -7.85 -14.19
C LEU A 168 10.05 -7.66 -13.25
N THR A 169 11.24 -8.14 -13.64
CA THR A 169 12.48 -8.01 -12.87
C THR A 169 12.87 -6.53 -12.69
N VAL A 170 12.85 -5.75 -13.78
CA VAL A 170 13.19 -4.32 -13.74
C VAL A 170 12.17 -3.54 -12.91
N MET A 171 10.87 -3.81 -13.12
CA MET A 171 9.78 -3.18 -12.38
C MET A 171 9.90 -3.47 -10.87
N HIS A 172 10.07 -4.73 -10.50
CA HIS A 172 10.19 -5.15 -9.09
C HIS A 172 11.38 -4.52 -8.41
N ARG A 173 12.57 -4.58 -9.03
CA ARG A 173 13.78 -3.96 -8.48
C ARG A 173 13.60 -2.47 -8.25
N ARG A 174 12.99 -1.75 -9.20
CA ARG A 174 12.72 -0.31 -9.07
C ARG A 174 11.79 -0.05 -7.88
N ARG A 175 10.64 -0.74 -7.85
CA ARG A 175 9.61 -0.53 -6.82
C ARG A 175 10.07 -0.95 -5.43
N CYS A 176 10.81 -2.04 -5.29
CA CYS A 176 11.46 -2.43 -4.03
C CYS A 176 12.43 -1.34 -3.53
N ASN A 177 13.21 -0.74 -4.42
CA ASN A 177 14.10 0.36 -4.04
C ASN A 177 13.34 1.61 -3.61
N GLU A 178 12.24 1.97 -4.30
CA GLU A 178 11.36 3.05 -3.88
C GLU A 178 10.76 2.76 -2.50
N ASP A 179 10.20 1.56 -2.29
CA ASP A 179 9.57 1.16 -1.04
C ASP A 179 10.55 1.14 0.14
N ARG A 180 11.79 0.67 -0.08
CA ARG A 180 12.86 0.72 0.92
C ARG A 180 13.23 2.15 1.33
N LYS A 181 13.24 3.10 0.38
CA LYS A 181 13.48 4.52 0.70
C LYS A 181 12.33 5.11 1.53
N ILE A 182 11.08 4.78 1.18
CA ILE A 182 9.90 5.18 1.96
C ILE A 182 10.01 4.62 3.38
N LEU A 183 10.33 3.33 3.53
CA LEU A 183 10.47 2.70 4.84
C LEU A 183 11.51 3.40 5.72
N ALA A 184 12.71 3.64 5.19
CA ALA A 184 13.77 4.35 5.91
C ALA A 184 13.33 5.76 6.33
N TRP A 185 12.60 6.46 5.46
CA TRP A 185 12.06 7.78 5.77
C TRP A 185 10.95 7.74 6.85
N LEU A 186 10.03 6.77 6.80
CA LEU A 186 9.01 6.58 7.84
C LEU A 186 9.64 6.28 9.22
N LYS A 187 10.80 5.61 9.23
CA LYS A 187 11.61 5.40 10.44
C LYS A 187 12.40 6.65 10.87
N GLY A 188 12.56 7.64 10.00
CA GLY A 188 13.34 8.85 10.25
C GLY A 188 14.84 8.68 10.05
N GLU A 189 15.27 7.60 9.37
CA GLU A 189 16.67 7.28 9.10
C GLU A 189 17.24 8.15 7.96
N VAL A 190 16.36 8.62 7.07
CA VAL A 190 16.71 9.47 5.91
C VAL A 190 15.70 10.62 5.77
N PRO A 191 16.07 11.72 5.08
CA PRO A 191 15.13 12.77 4.71
C PRO A 191 14.00 12.27 3.81
N ALA A 192 13.00 13.14 3.57
CA ALA A 192 11.91 12.84 2.65
C ALA A 192 12.45 12.41 1.26
N PRO A 193 11.98 11.29 0.71
CA PRO A 193 12.48 10.80 -0.55
C PRO A 193 12.09 11.74 -1.69
N LEU A 194 13.08 12.10 -2.51
CA LEU A 194 12.86 12.77 -3.80
C LEU A 194 12.61 11.66 -4.82
N PHE A 195 11.39 11.60 -5.36
CA PHE A 195 11.00 10.66 -6.40
C PHE A 195 10.79 11.38 -7.73
#